data_AF-A0A1U7XJQ0-F1
#
_entry.id   AF-A0A1U7XJQ0-F1
#
_cell.length_a   1.000
_cell.length_b   1.000
_cell.length_c   1.000
_cell.angle_alpha   90.00
_cell.angle_beta   90.00
_cell.angle_gamma   90.00
#
_symmetry.space_group_name_H-M   'P 1'
#
loop_
_entity.id
_entity.type
_entity.pdbx_description
1 polymer ?
#
loop_
_entity_poly.entity_id
_entity_poly.type
_entity_poly.pdbx_seq_one_letter_code
_entity_poly.pdbx_strand_id
1 'polypeptide(L)'
;MNLLKKGTGGWKKVVSAFGEDILLDNGEVDRAKLGQIVFSDPGKRQLLNRLLAPFISRGILMEVLKLWMKGCSIIVLDVPLLFEAKMDKWTKPIVVVWVDPETQLQRLMTRDGSTEEEAKSRINAQMPLDLKRSKADIVIDNTGTLAALHEEFQKVLIQITKPLTWTELMLSRKGAFLALFSIFVGVAICQKSS
;
A
#
# COMPACT_ATOMS: atom_id res chain seq x y z
N MET A 1 7.27 -8.76 -5.70
CA MET A 1 7.65 -8.29 -7.06
C MET A 1 8.98 -7.54 -6.99
N ASN A 2 10.00 -7.94 -7.76
CA ASN A 2 11.31 -7.27 -7.74
C ASN A 2 11.42 -6.27 -8.91
N LEU A 3 11.14 -4.99 -8.62
CA LEU A 3 11.04 -3.89 -9.60
C LEU A 3 12.36 -3.49 -10.26
N LEU A 4 13.48 -3.87 -9.63
CA LEU A 4 14.83 -3.57 -10.08
C LEU A 4 15.55 -4.82 -10.60
N LYS A 5 14.84 -5.92 -10.81
CA LYS A 5 15.44 -7.11 -11.42
C LYS A 5 15.82 -6.80 -12.87
N LYS A 6 16.99 -7.23 -13.31
CA LYS A 6 17.47 -7.07 -14.69
C LYS A 6 16.38 -7.43 -15.71
N GLY A 7 16.20 -6.56 -16.70
CA GLY A 7 15.22 -6.72 -17.78
C GLY A 7 13.81 -6.21 -17.48
N THR A 8 13.48 -5.90 -16.22
CA THR A 8 12.18 -5.29 -15.87
C THR A 8 12.09 -3.83 -16.35
N GLY A 9 10.86 -3.31 -16.51
CA GLY A 9 10.65 -1.93 -16.91
C GLY A 9 11.21 -0.91 -15.92
N GLY A 10 11.11 -1.19 -14.62
CA GLY A 10 11.70 -0.37 -13.56
C GLY A 10 13.23 -0.34 -13.66
N TRP A 11 13.87 -1.50 -13.81
CA TRP A 11 15.31 -1.60 -14.05
C TRP A 11 15.76 -0.75 -15.24
N LYS A 12 15.12 -0.88 -16.41
CA LYS A 12 15.49 -0.11 -17.62
C LYS A 12 15.42 1.40 -17.40
N LYS A 13 14.37 1.87 -16.72
CA LYS A 13 14.18 3.30 -16.43
C LYS A 13 15.21 3.83 -15.44
N VAL A 14 15.55 3.05 -14.43
CA VAL A 14 16.53 3.43 -13.41
C VAL A 14 17.94 3.46 -14.00
N VAL A 15 18.36 2.41 -14.73
CA VAL A 15 19.68 2.39 -15.40
C VAL A 15 19.81 3.54 -16.40
N SER A 16 18.77 3.81 -17.18
CA SER A 16 18.77 4.94 -18.12
C SER A 16 18.92 6.31 -17.45
N ALA A 17 18.49 6.48 -16.20
CA ALA A 17 18.52 7.75 -15.49
C ALA A 17 19.76 7.92 -14.60
N PHE A 18 20.26 6.83 -14.04
CA PHE A 18 21.37 6.83 -13.08
C PHE A 18 22.69 6.33 -13.68
N GLY A 19 22.68 5.87 -14.93
CA GLY A 19 23.85 5.34 -15.63
C GLY A 19 24.08 3.85 -15.35
N GLU A 20 25.05 3.26 -16.04
CA GLU A 20 25.47 1.87 -15.83
C GLU A 20 26.34 1.71 -14.58
N ASP A 21 26.86 2.80 -14.04
CA ASP A 21 27.68 2.80 -12.82
C ASP A 21 26.96 2.23 -11.59
N ILE A 22 25.62 2.20 -11.60
CA ILE A 22 24.82 1.59 -10.53
C ILE A 22 24.59 0.08 -10.72
N LEU A 23 25.23 -0.54 -11.70
CA LEU A 23 25.13 -1.98 -11.97
C LEU A 23 26.30 -2.74 -11.36
N LEU A 24 26.01 -3.95 -10.89
CA LEU A 24 27.01 -4.98 -10.61
C LEU A 24 27.47 -5.64 -11.92
N ASP A 25 28.56 -6.41 -11.88
CA ASP A 25 29.10 -7.12 -13.05
C ASP A 25 28.10 -8.09 -13.72
N ASN A 26 27.14 -8.60 -12.96
CA ASN A 26 26.06 -9.44 -13.48
C ASN A 26 24.92 -8.64 -14.17
N GLY A 27 24.99 -7.31 -14.12
CA GLY A 27 24.00 -6.37 -14.66
C GLY A 27 22.75 -6.18 -13.79
N GLU A 28 22.74 -6.68 -12.55
CA GLU A 28 21.73 -6.32 -11.55
C GLU A 28 22.07 -4.96 -10.91
N VAL A 29 21.06 -4.28 -10.38
CA VAL A 29 21.27 -2.98 -9.70
C VAL A 29 21.97 -3.20 -8.36
N ASP A 30 23.09 -2.52 -8.16
CA ASP A 30 23.71 -2.34 -6.85
C ASP A 30 22.85 -1.41 -5.99
N ARG A 31 22.06 -2.02 -5.11
CA ARG A 31 21.15 -1.30 -4.21
C ARG A 31 21.88 -0.46 -3.18
N ALA A 32 23.08 -0.87 -2.76
CA ALA A 32 23.87 -0.12 -1.78
C ALA A 32 24.37 1.18 -2.43
N LYS A 33 24.95 1.08 -3.63
CA LYS A 33 25.42 2.24 -4.39
C LYS A 33 24.29 3.17 -4.81
N LEU A 34 23.19 2.63 -5.34
CA LEU A 34 21.99 3.41 -5.66
C LEU A 34 21.44 4.10 -4.41
N GLY A 35 21.39 3.38 -3.29
CA GLY A 35 20.99 3.91 -1.98
C GLY A 35 21.84 5.12 -1.59
N GLN A 36 23.16 4.98 -1.60
CA GLN A 36 24.08 6.08 -1.28
C GLN A 36 23.81 7.33 -2.14
N ILE A 37 23.65 7.15 -3.45
CA ILE A 37 23.37 8.26 -4.38
C ILE A 37 22.06 8.98 -4.02
N VAL A 38 20.97 8.25 -3.74
CA VAL A 38 19.67 8.86 -3.43
C VAL A 38 19.55 9.34 -1.99
N PHE A 39 20.39 8.84 -1.07
CA PHE A 39 20.45 9.36 0.29
C PHE A 39 21.22 10.69 0.33
N SER A 40 22.29 10.83 -0.45
CA SER A 40 23.07 12.07 -0.53
C SER A 40 22.40 13.21 -1.31
N ASP A 41 21.47 12.91 -2.23
CA ASP A 41 20.84 13.92 -3.09
C ASP A 41 19.29 13.79 -3.08
N PRO A 42 18.57 14.76 -2.46
CA PRO A 42 17.11 14.79 -2.43
C PRO A 42 16.46 14.83 -3.82
N GLY A 43 17.07 15.50 -4.80
CA GLY A 43 16.57 15.58 -6.18
C GLY A 43 16.63 14.22 -6.88
N LYS A 44 17.74 13.50 -6.71
CA LYS A 44 17.88 12.12 -7.20
C LYS A 44 16.91 11.15 -6.51
N ARG A 45 16.65 11.34 -5.22
CA ARG A 45 15.62 10.58 -4.50
C ARG A 45 14.23 10.77 -5.10
N GLN A 46 13.85 12.01 -5.37
CA GLN A 46 12.58 12.32 -6.02
C GLN A 46 12.50 11.73 -7.43
N LEU A 47 13.58 11.80 -8.20
CA LEU A 47 13.65 11.20 -9.52
C LEU A 47 13.44 9.67 -9.46
N LEU A 48 14.16 8.98 -8.58
CA LEU A 48 14.01 7.53 -8.40
C LEU A 48 12.56 7.16 -8.05
N ASN A 49 11.98 7.87 -7.08
CA ASN A 49 10.59 7.66 -6.66
C ASN A 49 9.61 7.87 -7.81
N ARG A 50 9.78 8.93 -8.61
CA ARG A 50 8.93 9.21 -9.77
C ARG A 50 9.03 8.12 -10.85
N LEU A 51 10.23 7.61 -11.10
CA LEU A 51 10.45 6.55 -12.08
C LEU A 51 9.82 5.23 -11.64
N LEU A 52 9.90 4.91 -10.35
CA LEU A 52 9.40 3.64 -9.81
C LEU A 52 7.91 3.65 -9.46
N ALA A 53 7.34 4.80 -9.12
CA ALA A 53 5.93 4.96 -8.74
C ALA A 53 4.94 4.19 -9.65
N PRO A 54 4.94 4.35 -11.00
CA PRO A 54 3.97 3.65 -11.84
C PRO A 54 4.15 2.12 -11.81
N PHE A 55 5.38 1.63 -11.65
CA PHE A 55 5.63 0.19 -11.57
C PHE A 55 5.23 -0.39 -10.21
N ILE A 56 5.41 0.37 -9.13
CA ILE A 56 4.93 0.02 -7.78
C ILE A 56 3.40 -0.09 -7.81
N SER A 57 2.71 0.97 -8.25
CA SER A 57 1.24 0.99 -8.30
C SER A 57 0.67 -0.13 -9.16
N ARG A 58 1.25 -0.37 -10.35
CA ARG A 58 0.84 -1.47 -11.23
C ARG A 58 1.08 -2.84 -10.59
N GLY A 59 2.20 -3.02 -9.89
CA GLY A 59 2.52 -4.26 -9.20
C GLY A 59 1.53 -4.59 -8.09
N ILE A 60 1.20 -3.59 -7.27
CA ILE A 60 0.20 -3.73 -6.21
C ILE A 60 -1.16 -4.08 -6.84
N LEU A 61 -1.59 -3.35 -7.88
CA LEU A 61 -2.87 -3.60 -8.55
C LEU A 61 -2.95 -5.03 -9.13
N MET A 62 -1.87 -5.53 -9.73
CA MET A 62 -1.81 -6.89 -10.28
C MET A 62 -1.93 -7.96 -9.19
N GLU A 63 -1.25 -7.79 -8.05
CA GLU A 63 -1.39 -8.73 -6.93
C GLU A 63 -2.79 -8.68 -6.30
N VAL A 64 -3.36 -7.48 -6.15
CA VAL A 64 -4.76 -7.32 -5.72
C VAL A 64 -5.71 -8.06 -6.66
N LEU A 65 -5.57 -7.87 -7.97
CA LEU A 65 -6.41 -8.55 -8.97
C LEU A 65 -6.25 -10.07 -8.91
N LYS A 66 -5.02 -10.57 -8.72
CA LYS A 66 -4.75 -12.00 -8.59
C LYS A 66 -5.40 -12.59 -7.35
N LEU A 67 -5.30 -11.94 -6.20
CA LEU A 67 -5.97 -12.37 -4.97
C LEU A 67 -7.49 -12.30 -5.10
N TRP A 68 -7.98 -11.27 -5.79
CA TRP A 68 -9.40 -11.12 -6.10
C TRP A 68 -9.94 -12.25 -6.97
N MET A 69 -9.20 -12.65 -8.03
CA MET A 69 -9.54 -13.81 -8.86
C MET A 69 -9.51 -15.13 -8.07
N LYS A 70 -8.65 -15.24 -7.06
CA LYS A 70 -8.59 -16.42 -6.17
C LYS A 70 -9.74 -16.52 -5.17
N GLY A 71 -10.67 -15.56 -5.16
CA GLY A 71 -11.83 -15.63 -4.28
C GLY A 71 -11.69 -14.84 -2.98
N CYS A 72 -10.51 -14.28 -2.66
CA CYS A 72 -10.29 -13.53 -1.41
C CYS A 72 -11.30 -12.38 -1.29
N SER A 73 -12.03 -12.35 -0.17
CA SER A 73 -13.01 -11.32 0.14
C SER A 73 -12.37 -10.05 0.71
N ILE A 74 -11.27 -10.22 1.44
CA ILE A 74 -10.53 -9.13 2.11
C ILE A 74 -9.07 -9.22 1.68
N ILE A 75 -8.52 -8.08 1.28
CA ILE A 75 -7.10 -7.92 0.92
C ILE A 75 -6.57 -6.76 1.74
N VAL A 76 -5.60 -7.02 2.60
CA VAL A 76 -4.97 -5.99 3.44
C VAL A 76 -3.73 -5.46 2.72
N LEU A 77 -3.69 -4.15 2.50
CA LEU A 77 -2.56 -3.44 1.93
C LEU A 77 -1.83 -2.68 3.03
N ASP A 78 -0.65 -3.17 3.42
CA ASP A 78 0.24 -2.46 4.35
C ASP A 78 1.09 -1.45 3.57
N VAL A 79 0.74 -0.16 3.68
CA VAL A 79 1.34 0.93 2.91
C VAL A 79 1.66 2.11 3.81
N PRO A 80 2.93 2.28 4.25
CA PRO A 80 3.33 3.39 5.11
C PRO A 80 3.05 4.79 4.52
N LEU A 81 3.17 4.90 3.19
CA LEU A 81 3.03 6.14 2.41
C LEU A 81 1.69 6.21 1.66
N LEU A 82 0.61 5.63 2.23
CA LEU A 82 -0.68 5.48 1.55
C LEU A 82 -1.21 6.80 0.96
N PHE A 83 -1.19 7.87 1.76
CA PHE A 83 -1.73 9.18 1.37
C PHE A 83 -0.79 9.93 0.42
N GLU A 84 0.51 9.84 0.65
CA GLU A 84 1.54 10.43 -0.19
C GLU A 84 1.54 9.81 -1.59
N ALA A 85 1.26 8.49 -1.67
CA ALA A 85 1.09 7.75 -2.93
C ALA A 85 -0.31 7.91 -3.56
N LYS A 86 -1.22 8.67 -2.93
CA LYS A 86 -2.63 8.87 -3.36
C LYS A 86 -3.39 7.55 -3.54
N MET A 87 -3.02 6.52 -2.78
CA MET A 87 -3.63 5.19 -2.83
C MET A 87 -4.96 5.13 -2.06
N ASP A 88 -5.14 6.05 -1.12
CA ASP A 88 -6.37 6.30 -0.35
C ASP A 88 -7.64 6.39 -1.22
N LYS A 89 -7.51 6.83 -2.48
CA LYS A 89 -8.62 6.98 -3.42
C LYS A 89 -9.28 5.67 -3.86
N TRP A 90 -8.59 4.55 -3.77
CA TRP A 90 -9.08 3.25 -4.25
C TRP A 90 -8.91 2.13 -3.23
N THR A 91 -8.50 2.46 -2.01
CA THR A 91 -8.39 1.52 -0.88
C THR A 91 -9.37 1.91 0.22
N LYS A 92 -10.34 1.04 0.51
CA LYS A 92 -11.33 1.24 1.58
C LYS A 92 -11.66 -0.07 2.29
N PRO A 93 -11.93 -0.05 3.61
CA PRO A 93 -11.71 1.06 4.53
C PRO A 93 -10.20 1.30 4.80
N ILE A 94 -9.84 2.53 5.18
CA ILE A 94 -8.50 2.94 5.61
C ILE A 94 -8.39 2.76 7.12
N VAL A 95 -7.47 1.90 7.54
CA VAL A 95 -7.16 1.66 8.95
C VAL A 95 -5.82 2.32 9.27
N VAL A 96 -5.78 3.17 10.30
CA VAL A 96 -4.54 3.78 10.81
C VAL A 96 -4.25 3.26 12.20
N VAL A 97 -3.07 2.68 12.39
CA VAL A 97 -2.53 2.35 13.72
C VAL A 97 -1.80 3.59 14.22
N TRP A 98 -2.34 4.21 15.27
CA TRP A 98 -1.88 5.48 15.81
C TRP A 98 -1.16 5.26 17.16
N VAL A 99 -0.17 6.11 17.42
CA VAL A 99 0.52 6.24 18.71
C VAL A 99 0.81 7.72 18.94
N ASP A 100 0.98 8.12 20.20
CA ASP A 100 1.44 9.48 20.50
C ASP A 100 2.88 9.69 19.99
N PRO A 101 3.28 10.95 19.72
CA PRO A 101 4.60 11.25 19.15
C PRO A 101 5.79 10.80 20.00
N GLU A 102 5.65 10.81 21.33
CA GLU A 102 6.72 10.43 22.25
C GLU A 102 6.94 8.91 22.19
N THR A 103 5.86 8.13 22.27
CA THR A 103 5.88 6.68 22.07
C THR A 103 6.40 6.30 20.67
N GLN A 104 6.02 7.05 19.63
CA GLN A 104 6.51 6.81 18.26
C GLN A 104 8.03 6.95 18.19
N LEU A 105 8.57 8.04 18.74
CA LEU A 105 9.99 8.35 18.75
C LEU A 105 10.77 7.29 19.53
N GLN A 106 10.32 6.99 20.76
CA GLN A 106 10.96 6.01 21.63
C GLN A 106 11.02 4.63 20.96
N ARG A 107 9.89 4.14 20.42
CA ARG A 107 9.84 2.82 19.75
C ARG A 107 10.73 2.78 18.51
N LEU A 108 10.80 3.87 17.74
CA LEU A 108 11.65 3.95 16.55
C LEU A 108 13.14 3.89 16.94
N MET A 109 13.55 4.63 17.96
CA MET A 109 14.92 4.62 18.48
C MET A 109 15.29 3.23 19.01
N THR A 110 14.43 2.62 19.84
CA THR A 110 14.68 1.27 20.40
C THR A 110 14.77 0.20 19.31
N ARG A 111 13.90 0.24 18.30
CA ARG A 111 13.87 -0.78 17.23
C ARG A 111 15.06 -0.67 16.29
N ASP A 112 15.41 0.55 15.88
CA ASP A 112 16.38 0.79 14.81
C ASP A 112 17.78 1.14 15.35
N GLY A 113 17.94 1.34 16.66
CA GLY A 113 19.20 1.78 17.28
C GLY A 113 19.66 3.16 16.80
N SER A 114 18.71 4.02 16.42
CA SER A 114 18.97 5.35 15.82
C SER A 114 19.04 6.46 16.87
N THR A 115 19.74 7.55 16.56
CA THR A 115 19.72 8.73 17.43
C THR A 115 18.37 9.43 17.37
N GLU A 116 18.11 10.30 18.34
CA GLU A 116 16.86 11.05 18.39
C GLU A 116 16.66 11.93 17.14
N GLU A 117 17.74 12.55 16.65
CA GLU A 117 17.73 13.40 15.46
C GLU A 117 17.42 12.60 14.19
N GLU A 118 18.02 11.41 14.05
CA GLU A 118 17.77 10.50 12.94
C GLU A 118 16.32 10.01 12.94
N ALA A 119 15.82 9.62 14.12
CA ALA A 119 14.45 9.16 14.30
C ALA A 119 13.44 10.28 13.98
N LYS A 120 13.67 11.50 14.49
CA LYS A 120 12.86 12.69 14.16
C LYS A 120 12.88 13.01 12.67
N SER A 121 14.06 12.99 12.05
CA SER A 121 14.20 13.21 10.60
C SER A 121 13.40 12.20 9.78
N ARG A 122 13.42 10.92 10.19
CA ARG A 122 12.64 9.85 9.55
C ARG A 122 11.13 10.01 9.75
N ILE A 123 10.68 10.42 10.93
CA ILE A 123 9.26 10.70 11.22
C ILE A 123 8.78 11.89 10.36
N ASN A 124 9.56 12.98 10.33
CA ASN A 124 9.23 14.19 9.60
C ASN A 124 9.29 14.05 8.08
N ALA A 125 9.93 13.00 7.56
CA ALA A 125 9.95 12.70 6.12
C ALA A 125 8.61 12.17 5.59
N GLN A 126 7.65 11.87 6.48
CA GLN A 126 6.33 11.34 6.15
C GLN A 126 5.22 12.30 6.61
N MET A 127 4.00 12.08 6.13
CA MET A 127 2.84 12.79 6.66
C MET A 127 2.69 12.51 8.17
N PRO A 128 2.48 13.56 9.00
CA PRO A 128 2.25 13.42 10.44
C PRO A 128 1.17 12.40 10.77
N LEU A 129 1.38 11.60 11.82
CA LEU A 129 0.49 10.50 12.19
C LEU A 129 -0.90 11.01 12.58
N ASP A 130 -0.99 12.19 13.20
CA ASP A 130 -2.27 12.85 13.53
C ASP A 130 -3.06 13.28 12.28
N LEU A 131 -2.37 13.67 11.21
CA LEU A 131 -3.02 13.96 9.93
C LEU A 131 -3.47 12.68 9.22
N LYS A 132 -2.75 11.57 9.38
CA LYS A 132 -3.22 10.25 8.90
C LYS A 132 -4.46 9.81 9.67
N ARG A 133 -4.45 9.98 11.00
CA ARG A 133 -5.57 9.68 11.90
C ARG A 133 -6.86 10.40 11.48
N SER A 134 -6.79 11.70 11.16
CA SER A 134 -7.98 12.48 10.77
C SER A 134 -8.56 12.09 9.40
N LYS A 135 -7.82 11.33 8.58
CA LYS A 135 -8.23 10.85 7.26
C LYS A 135 -8.62 9.37 7.23
N ALA A 136 -8.48 8.66 8.35
CA ALA A 136 -8.75 7.24 8.45
C ALA A 136 -10.26 6.96 8.59
N ASP A 137 -10.72 5.84 8.05
CA ASP A 137 -12.07 5.34 8.31
C ASP A 137 -12.12 4.63 9.68
N ILE A 138 -11.01 4.00 10.09
CA ILE A 138 -10.85 3.31 11.37
C ILE A 138 -9.49 3.68 11.97
N VAL A 139 -9.45 3.98 13.26
CA VAL A 139 -8.21 4.24 14.01
C VAL A 139 -8.05 3.15 15.06
N ILE A 140 -6.84 2.60 15.19
CA ILE A 140 -6.44 1.68 16.25
C ILE A 140 -5.43 2.39 17.13
N ASP A 141 -5.70 2.53 18.42
CA ASP A 141 -4.78 3.11 19.39
C ASP A 141 -3.76 2.07 19.87
N ASN A 142 -2.48 2.30 19.60
CA ASN A 142 -1.38 1.42 19.99
C ASN A 142 -0.46 2.05 21.05
N THR A 143 -0.96 3.03 21.81
CA THR A 143 -0.24 3.62 22.95
C THR A 143 -0.16 2.67 24.15
N GLY A 144 -1.16 1.79 24.30
CA GLY A 144 -1.26 0.83 25.39
C GLY A 144 -0.40 -0.43 25.23
N THR A 145 -0.82 -1.50 25.92
CA THR A 145 -0.15 -2.80 25.90
C THR A 145 -0.50 -3.60 24.64
N LEU A 146 0.33 -4.59 24.32
CA LEU A 146 0.06 -5.52 23.20
C LEU A 146 -1.29 -6.26 23.37
N ALA A 147 -1.70 -6.54 24.61
CA ALA A 147 -2.98 -7.17 24.91
C ALA A 147 -4.15 -6.23 24.57
N ALA A 148 -4.07 -4.96 24.96
CA ALA A 148 -5.07 -3.94 24.62
C ALA A 148 -5.17 -3.75 23.09
N LEU A 149 -4.02 -3.68 22.41
CA LEU A 149 -3.96 -3.61 20.95
C LEU A 149 -4.65 -4.83 20.31
N HIS A 150 -4.42 -6.03 20.85
CA HIS A 150 -5.04 -7.24 20.33
C HIS A 150 -6.56 -7.19 20.43
N GLU A 151 -7.10 -6.75 21.57
CA GLU A 151 -8.55 -6.58 21.74
C GLU A 151 -9.15 -5.55 20.78
N GLU A 152 -8.48 -4.42 20.58
CA GLU A 152 -8.93 -3.39 19.65
C GLU A 152 -8.88 -3.89 18.20
N PHE A 153 -7.81 -4.60 17.84
CA PHE A 153 -7.68 -5.23 16.53
C PHE A 153 -8.79 -6.26 16.28
N GLN A 154 -9.17 -7.07 17.27
CA GLN A 154 -10.29 -8.00 17.14
C GLN A 154 -11.61 -7.27 16.85
N LYS A 155 -11.88 -6.15 17.51
CA LYS A 155 -13.07 -5.32 17.24
C LYS A 155 -13.07 -4.82 15.79
N VAL A 156 -11.93 -4.34 15.30
CA VAL A 156 -11.77 -3.90 13.91
C VAL A 156 -11.94 -5.06 12.94
N LEU A 157 -11.35 -6.23 13.24
CA LEU A 157 -11.46 -7.43 12.42
C LEU A 157 -12.92 -7.85 12.24
N ILE A 158 -13.71 -7.81 13.32
CA ILE A 158 -15.15 -8.07 13.27
C ILE A 158 -15.85 -7.04 12.38
N GLN A 159 -15.54 -5.75 12.51
CA GLN A 159 -16.15 -4.71 11.69
C GLN A 159 -15.87 -4.88 10.20
N ILE A 160 -14.63 -5.18 9.80
CA ILE A 160 -14.23 -5.33 8.39
C ILE A 160 -14.66 -6.68 7.78
N THR A 161 -14.97 -7.67 8.62
CA THR A 161 -15.44 -9.00 8.17
C THR A 161 -16.97 -9.12 8.14
N LYS A 162 -17.72 -8.09 8.57
CA LYS A 162 -19.19 -8.09 8.43
C LYS A 162 -19.58 -8.30 6.97
N PRO A 163 -20.65 -9.07 6.69
CA PRO A 163 -21.15 -9.23 5.34
C PRO A 163 -21.52 -7.86 4.76
N LEU A 164 -21.09 -7.60 3.53
CA LEU A 164 -21.35 -6.34 2.81
C LEU A 164 -22.85 -6.02 2.83
N THR A 165 -23.18 -4.76 3.09
CA THR A 165 -24.55 -4.24 2.94
C THR A 165 -25.01 -4.35 1.48
N TRP A 166 -26.32 -4.31 1.18
CA TRP A 166 -26.82 -4.45 -0.21
C TRP A 166 -26.25 -3.40 -1.18
N THR A 167 -25.96 -2.19 -0.71
CA THR A 167 -25.32 -1.11 -1.48
C THR A 167 -23.86 -1.42 -1.80
N GLU A 168 -23.10 -1.88 -0.79
CA GLU A 168 -21.73 -2.34 -0.98
C GLU A 168 -21.67 -3.64 -1.79
N LEU A 169 -22.68 -4.51 -1.67
CA LEU A 169 -22.83 -5.74 -2.44
C LEU A 169 -22.99 -5.42 -3.93
N MET A 170 -23.84 -4.43 -4.28
CA MET A 170 -24.02 -3.93 -5.66
C MET A 170 -22.72 -3.38 -6.26
N LEU A 171 -21.88 -2.71 -5.46
CA LEU A 171 -20.55 -2.24 -5.85
C LEU A 171 -19.45 -3.33 -5.76
N SER A 172 -19.71 -4.44 -5.07
CA SER A 172 -18.75 -5.54 -4.90
C SER A 172 -18.77 -6.54 -6.06
N ARG A 173 -17.79 -7.46 -6.06
CA ARG A 173 -17.73 -8.61 -6.99
C ARG A 173 -19.07 -9.32 -7.12
N LYS A 174 -19.78 -9.56 -6.02
CA LYS A 174 -21.06 -10.27 -6.05
C LYS A 174 -22.13 -9.47 -6.82
N GLY A 175 -22.17 -8.14 -6.68
CA GLY A 175 -23.08 -7.27 -7.42
C GLY A 175 -22.74 -7.16 -8.91
N ALA A 176 -21.46 -7.05 -9.26
CA ALA A 176 -21.03 -7.06 -10.66
C ALA A 176 -21.35 -8.40 -11.36
N PHE A 177 -21.14 -9.53 -10.68
CA PHE A 177 -21.56 -10.86 -11.17
C PHE A 177 -23.09 -11.00 -11.24
N LEU A 178 -23.84 -10.50 -10.25
CA LEU A 178 -25.30 -10.55 -10.26
C LEU A 178 -25.90 -9.69 -11.38
N ALA A 179 -25.31 -8.51 -11.65
CA ALA A 179 -25.67 -7.63 -12.75
C ALA A 179 -25.34 -8.25 -14.12
N LEU A 180 -24.17 -8.88 -14.26
CA LEU A 180 -23.82 -9.61 -15.49
C LEU A 180 -24.75 -10.83 -15.71
N PHE A 181 -25.10 -11.54 -14.64
CA PHE A 181 -26.01 -12.70 -14.70
C PHE A 181 -27.45 -12.28 -15.02
N SER A 182 -27.95 -11.18 -14.46
CA SER A 182 -29.30 -10.67 -14.75
C SER A 182 -29.44 -10.14 -16.17
N ILE A 183 -28.39 -9.53 -16.74
CA ILE A 183 -28.34 -9.17 -18.17
C ILE A 183 -28.41 -10.43 -19.04
N PHE A 184 -27.63 -11.47 -18.71
CA PHE A 184 -27.60 -12.71 -19.49
C PHE A 184 -28.94 -13.47 -19.46
N VAL A 185 -29.58 -13.53 -18.29
CA VAL A 185 -30.93 -14.13 -18.14
C VAL A 185 -31.99 -13.29 -18.87
N GLY A 186 -31.93 -11.95 -18.79
CA GLY A 186 -32.86 -11.06 -19.50
C GLY A 186 -32.79 -11.20 -21.03
N VAL A 187 -31.57 -11.31 -21.59
CA VAL A 187 -31.36 -11.54 -23.03
C VAL A 187 -31.87 -12.92 -23.45
N ALA A 188 -31.60 -13.96 -22.65
CA ALA A 188 -32.05 -15.33 -22.94
C ALA A 188 -33.59 -15.49 -22.90
N ILE A 189 -34.27 -14.74 -22.03
CA ILE A 189 -35.74 -14.72 -21.95
C ILE A 189 -36.35 -13.97 -23.14
N CYS A 190 -35.78 -12.82 -23.53
CA CYS A 190 -36.26 -12.07 -24.71
C CYS A 190 -36.09 -12.84 -26.02
N GLN A 191 -35.06 -13.69 -26.16
CA GLN A 191 -34.85 -14.51 -27.36
C GLN A 191 -35.78 -15.73 -27.45
N LYS A 192 -36.43 -16.13 -26.34
CA LYS A 192 -37.32 -17.31 -26.29
C LYS A 192 -38.81 -16.97 -26.46
N SER A 193 -39.17 -15.68 -26.42
CA SER A 193 -40.54 -15.17 -26.58
C SER A 193 -40.78 -14.44 -27.91
N SER A 194 -39.89 -14.61 -28.89
CA SER A 194 -40.03 -14.09 -30.25
C SER A 194 -40.07 -15.20 -31.29
#